data_AF-A0A353RY26-F1
#
_entry.id   AF-A0A353RY26-F1
#
_cell.length_a   1.000
_cell.length_b   1.000
_cell.length_c   1.000
_cell.angle_alpha   90.00
_cell.angle_beta   90.00
_cell.angle_gamma   90.00
#
_symmetry.space_group_name_H-M   'P 1'
#
loop_
_entity.id
_entity.type
_entity.pdbx_description
1 polymer ?
#
loop_
_entity_poly.entity_id
_entity_poly.type
_entity_poly.pdbx_seq_one_letter_code
_entity_poly.pdbx_strand_id
1 'polypeptide(L)' 'MSKDNWKRFQQIFLNKEALMQKFNQLAELRNSIRHSRSADDIVRKEGEASIIWFKKSMKQ' A
#
# COMPACT_ATOMS: atom_id res chain seq x y z
N MET A 1 -11.37 -16.25 -0.68
CA MET A 1 -10.46 -16.14 0.48
C MET A 1 -11.30 -15.99 1.75
N SER A 2 -11.15 -16.89 2.72
CA SER A 2 -12.02 -17.01 3.90
C SER A 2 -11.96 -15.77 4.82
N LYS A 3 -13.11 -15.39 5.40
CA LYS A 3 -13.27 -14.26 6.35
C LYS A 3 -12.34 -14.35 7.57
N ASP A 4 -11.88 -15.56 7.93
CA ASP A 4 -11.02 -15.75 9.10
C ASP A 4 -9.61 -15.21 8.95
N ASN A 5 -9.08 -15.17 7.73
CA ASN A 5 -7.72 -14.64 7.53
C ASN A 5 -7.67 -13.15 7.90
N TRP A 6 -8.73 -12.39 7.60
CA TRP A 6 -8.79 -10.96 7.89
C TRP A 6 -8.54 -10.63 9.36
N LYS A 7 -8.99 -11.48 10.31
CA LYS A 7 -8.77 -11.25 11.75
C LYS A 7 -7.28 -11.11 12.11
N ARG A 8 -6.41 -11.89 11.47
CA ARG A 8 -4.94 -11.80 11.65
C ARG A 8 -4.37 -10.55 10.99
N PHE A 9 -4.83 -10.22 9.78
CA PHE A 9 -4.40 -9.02 9.07
C PHE A 9 -4.86 -7.73 9.76
N GLN A 10 -6.02 -7.75 10.41
CA GLN A 10 -6.56 -6.59 11.14
C GLN A 10 -5.65 -6.19 12.32
N GLN A 11 -4.98 -7.13 12.97
CA GLN A 11 -4.02 -6.81 14.05
C GLN A 11 -2.78 -6.05 13.53
N ILE A 12 -2.44 -6.21 12.24
CA ILE A 12 -1.26 -5.61 11.62
C ILE A 12 -1.62 -4.31 10.90
N PHE A 13 -2.73 -4.32 10.17
CA PHE A 13 -3.10 -3.27 9.23
C PHE A 13 -4.30 -2.44 9.68
N LEU A 14 -4.98 -2.84 10.77
CA LEU A 14 -6.09 -2.16 11.46
C LEU A 14 -7.37 -1.97 10.62
N ASN A 15 -7.26 -1.34 9.45
CA ASN A 15 -8.36 -1.02 8.56
C ASN A 15 -8.13 -1.62 7.16
N LYS A 16 -9.13 -2.35 6.65
CA LYS A 16 -9.13 -2.95 5.32
C LYS A 16 -9.10 -1.91 4.20
N GLU A 17 -9.84 -0.80 4.37
CA GLU A 17 -9.90 0.28 3.40
C GLU A 17 -8.54 0.97 3.29
N ALA A 18 -7.90 1.26 4.42
CA ALA A 18 -6.56 1.81 4.46
C ALA A 18 -5.55 0.87 3.78
N LEU A 19 -5.62 -0.43 4.05
CA LEU A 19 -4.76 -1.42 3.39
C LEU A 19 -4.95 -1.42 1.87
N MET A 20 -6.20 -1.43 1.41
CA MET A 20 -6.52 -1.39 -0.03
C MET A 20 -6.03 -0.10 -0.68
N GLN A 21 -6.22 1.05 -0.02
CA GLN A 21 -5.73 2.33 -0.51
C GLN A 21 -4.19 2.34 -0.65
N LYS A 22 -3.46 1.82 0.34
CA LYS A 22 -1.99 1.73 0.30
C LYS A 22 -1.50 0.80 -0.80
N PHE A 23 -2.21 -0.30 -1.06
CA PHE A 23 -1.92 -1.16 -2.21
C PHE A 23 -2.15 -0.45 -3.53
N ASN A 24 -3.23 0.33 -3.67
CA ASN A 24 -3.51 1.10 -4.89
C ASN A 24 -2.43 2.14 -5.14
N GLN A 25 -2.07 2.94 -4.13
CA GLN A 25 -1.01 3.96 -4.22
C GLN A 25 0.35 3.33 -4.61
N LEU A 26 0.68 2.16 -4.07
CA LEU A 26 1.89 1.43 -4.46
C LEU A 26 1.80 0.89 -5.90
N ALA A 27 0.63 0.38 -6.30
CA ALA A 27 0.41 -0.14 -7.64
C ALA A 27 0.51 0.95 -8.71
N GLU A 28 -0.01 2.14 -8.44
CA GLU A 28 0.11 3.31 -9.30
C GLU A 28 1.57 3.72 -9.49
N LEU A 29 2.32 3.88 -8.41
CA LEU A 29 3.76 4.17 -8.47
C LEU A 29 4.52 3.10 -9.28
N ARG A 30 4.26 1.82 -9.01
CA ARG A 30 4.88 0.70 -9.75
C ARG A 30 4.49 0.71 -11.22
N ASN A 31 3.24 1.03 -11.56
CA ASN A 31 2.76 1.08 -12.94
C ASN A 31 3.39 2.22 -13.72
N SER A 32 3.64 3.38 -13.09
CA SER A 32 4.39 4.47 -13.71
C SER A 32 5.81 4.04 -14.06
N ILE A 33 6.52 3.40 -13.12
CA ILE A 33 7.88 2.86 -13.34
C ILE A 33 7.87 1.79 -14.45
N ARG A 34 6.94 0.83 -14.39
CA ARG A 34 6.85 -0.28 -15.36
C ARG A 34 6.60 0.21 -16.79
N HIS A 35 5.86 1.29 -16.95
CA HIS A 35 5.55 1.88 -18.25
C HIS A 35 6.51 3.00 -18.64
N SER A 36 7.61 3.21 -17.90
CA SER A 36 8.58 4.28 -18.11
C SER A 36 7.94 5.67 -18.23
N ARG A 37 6.84 5.91 -17.50
CA ARG A 37 6.16 7.21 -17.41
C ARG A 37 6.69 7.94 -16.19
N SER A 38 6.83 9.26 -16.30
CA SER A 38 7.02 10.10 -15.12
C SER A 38 5.80 9.94 -14.21
N ALA A 39 6.05 9.52 -12.97
CA ALA A 39 5.03 9.61 -11.94
C ALA A 39 4.93 11.07 -11.51
N ASP A 40 3.71 11.61 -11.47
CA ASP A 40 3.48 12.93 -10.90
C ASP A 40 3.95 12.96 -9.43
N ASP A 41 4.31 14.14 -8.94
CA ASP A 41 4.81 14.33 -7.57
C ASP A 41 3.84 13.78 -6.51
N ILE A 42 2.54 13.83 -6.78
CA ILE A 42 1.50 13.24 -5.93
C ILE A 42 1.65 11.72 -5.88
N VAL A 43 1.62 11.05 -7.04
CA VAL A 43 1.75 9.59 -7.16
C VAL A 43 3.04 9.10 -6.52
N ARG A 44 4.14 9.85 -6.70
CA ARG A 44 5.42 9.54 -6.08
C ARG A 44 5.35 9.60 -4.56
N LYS A 45 4.87 10.72 -3.99
CA LYS A 45 4.78 10.91 -2.54
C LYS A 45 3.82 9.92 -1.89
N GLU A 46 2.69 9.63 -2.53
CA GLU A 46 1.72 8.65 -2.05
C GLU A 46 2.27 7.22 -2.06
N GLY A 47 2.99 6.85 -3.13
CA GLY A 47 3.65 5.55 -3.21
C GLY A 47 4.78 5.40 -2.18
N GLU A 48 5.60 6.44 -1.99
CA GLU A 48 6.65 6.48 -0.95
C GLU A 48 6.04 6.38 0.46
N ALA A 49 4.98 7.15 0.74
CA ALA A 49 4.24 7.07 2.00
C ALA A 49 3.66 5.67 2.23
N SER A 50 3.19 5.01 1.17
CA SER A 50 2.66 3.64 1.24
C SER A 50 3.75 2.63 1.60
N ILE A 51 4.94 2.74 1.00
CA ILE A 51 6.10 1.91 1.34
C ILE A 51 6.49 2.08 2.81
N ILE A 52 6.57 3.33 3.29
CA ILE A 52 6.89 3.63 4.69
C ILE A 52 5.85 3.03 5.63
N TRP A 53 4.56 3.18 5.28
CA TRP A 53 3.46 2.63 6.06
C TRP A 53 3.55 1.10 6.17
N PHE A 54 3.74 0.40 5.05
CA PHE A 54 3.92 -1.06 5.04
C PHE A 54 5.10 -1.50 5.90
N LYS A 55 6.24 -0.81 5.81
CA LYS A 55 7.41 -1.10 6.65
C LYS A 55 7.11 -0.91 8.14
N LYS A 56 6.34 0.11 8.51
CA LYS A 56 5.95 0.37 9.90
C LYS A 56 4.96 -0.68 10.41
N SER A 57 3.96 -1.04 9.61
CA SER A 57 2.95 -2.04 9.98
C SER A 57 3.55 -3.44 10.17
N MET A 58 4.59 -3.79 9.40
CA MET A 58 5.22 -5.13 9.46
C MET A 58 6.41 -5.23 10.43
N LYS A 59 6.85 -4.13 11.06
CA LYS A 59 7.95 -4.12 12.04
C LYS A 59 7.50 -4.45 13.48
N GLN A 60 6.41 -5.20 13.64
CA GLN A 60 6.00 -5.71 14.96
C GLN A 60 6.95 -6.79 15.46
#